data_AF-A8XBA5-F1
#
_entry.id   AF-A8XBA5-F1
#
_cell.length_a   1.000
_cell.length_b   1.000
_cell.length_c   1.000
_cell.angle_alpha   90.00
_cell.angle_beta   90.00
_cell.angle_gamma   90.00
#
_symmetry.space_group_name_H-M   'P 1'
#
loop_
_entity.id
_entity.type
_entity.pdbx_description
1 polymer ?
#
loop_
_entity_poly.entity_id
_entity_poly.type
_entity_poly.pdbx_seq_one_letter_code
_entity_poly.pdbx_strand_id
1 'polypeptide(L)'
;MYIDWAHRYLPRCFAVCSFIINPLFIYMILKDTNMNMGNYKYLVLYFSIFNMSCSLCDLFVPVGIYNYQYAGYLSGTNVNQRLRYVQDSFMRYYGQDPMELNIVIAQYWDASPDLIRDTWIGIGLLSIVSFASLLIIVLFGFLIVSELRNQILFLSANTRRQQTQLTIALVIQTITPTVACFLPCFFSWYQPMFGINVGQWLQNTSSIVMSMFPVIDPLSTIFVLPTFRRQVKNVLFRTAKSKTNSATTPSRATRTNATCF
;
A
#
# COMPACT_ATOMS: atom_id res chain seq x y z
N MET A 1 -14.76 -15.34 18.84
CA MET A 1 -13.32 -15.49 19.12
C MET A 1 -12.62 -14.27 18.56
N TYR A 2 -11.75 -13.64 19.35
CA TYR A 2 -11.23 -12.27 19.20
C TYR A 2 -11.02 -11.80 17.75
N ILE A 3 -11.60 -10.64 17.38
CA ILE A 3 -10.92 -9.75 16.43
C ILE A 3 -9.58 -9.47 17.09
N ASP A 4 -8.54 -10.12 16.57
CA ASP A 4 -7.20 -10.06 17.12
C ASP A 4 -6.82 -8.59 17.25
N TRP A 5 -6.24 -8.19 18.38
CA TRP A 5 -5.81 -6.81 18.64
C TRP A 5 -5.04 -6.27 17.42
N ALA A 6 -4.24 -7.13 16.80
CA ALA A 6 -3.54 -6.89 15.56
C ALA A 6 -4.41 -6.29 14.44
N HIS A 7 -5.57 -6.88 14.15
CA HIS A 7 -6.43 -6.44 13.04
C HIS A 7 -7.00 -5.03 13.27
N ARG A 8 -7.26 -4.64 14.53
CA ARG A 8 -7.83 -3.32 14.84
C ARG A 8 -6.78 -2.22 14.89
N TYR A 9 -5.60 -2.51 15.44
CA TYR A 9 -4.58 -1.49 15.68
C TYR A 9 -3.55 -1.39 14.55
N LEU A 10 -3.18 -2.49 13.88
CA LEU A 10 -2.15 -2.47 12.84
C LEU A 10 -2.52 -1.59 11.63
N PRO A 11 -3.73 -1.67 11.03
CA PRO A 11 -4.08 -0.80 9.90
C PRO A 11 -3.99 0.68 10.25
N ARG A 12 -4.43 1.05 11.46
CA ARG A 12 -4.32 2.43 11.97
C ARG A 12 -2.86 2.85 12.14
N CYS A 13 -2.02 1.98 12.67
CA CYS A 13 -0.58 2.22 12.77
C CYS A 13 0.05 2.41 11.37
N PHE A 14 -0.28 1.55 10.40
CA PHE A 14 0.24 1.67 9.04
C PHE A 14 -0.26 2.92 8.31
N ALA A 15 -1.51 3.32 8.52
CA ALA A 15 -2.03 4.59 8.02
C ALA A 15 -1.23 5.77 8.57
N VAL A 16 -0.98 5.82 9.90
CA VAL A 16 -0.13 6.86 10.52
C VAL A 16 1.29 6.81 9.96
N CYS A 17 1.88 5.63 9.82
CA CYS A 17 3.20 5.47 9.21
C CYS A 17 3.24 5.98 7.76
N SER A 18 2.20 5.74 6.98
CA SER A 18 2.07 6.21 5.60
C SER A 18 2.07 7.74 5.53
N PHE A 19 1.33 8.40 6.42
CA PHE A 19 1.32 9.87 6.55
C PHE A 19 2.63 10.48 7.06
N ILE A 20 3.57 9.66 7.56
CA ILE A 20 4.91 10.10 7.94
C ILE A 20 5.90 9.82 6.81
N ILE A 21 5.91 8.60 6.29
CA ILE A 21 6.91 8.12 5.32
C ILE A 21 6.69 8.76 3.95
N ASN A 22 5.47 8.85 3.45
CA ASN A 22 5.21 9.43 2.12
C ASN A 22 5.60 10.91 2.05
N PRO A 23 5.26 11.79 3.02
CA PRO A 23 5.76 13.17 3.02
C PRO A 23 7.28 13.29 3.16
N LEU A 24 7.92 12.47 3.99
CA LEU A 24 9.39 12.42 4.08
C LEU A 24 10.02 12.02 2.74
N PHE A 25 9.41 11.07 2.05
CA PHE A 25 9.86 10.60 0.75
C PHE A 25 9.68 11.68 -0.33
N ILE A 26 8.54 12.37 -0.35
CA ILE A 26 8.31 13.55 -1.21
C ILE A 26 9.36 14.62 -0.93
N TYR A 27 9.62 14.94 0.35
CA TYR A 27 10.65 15.90 0.73
C TYR A 27 12.04 15.52 0.18
N MET A 28 12.41 14.24 0.24
CA MET A 28 13.66 13.72 -0.31
C MET A 28 13.74 13.88 -1.84
N ILE A 29 12.63 13.62 -2.55
CA ILE A 29 12.54 13.80 -4.00
C ILE A 29 12.72 15.27 -4.39
N LEU A 30 12.06 16.18 -3.68
CA LEU A 30 12.11 17.62 -3.99
C LEU A 30 13.44 18.27 -3.64
N LYS A 31 14.13 17.76 -2.62
CA LYS A 31 15.39 18.35 -2.13
C LYS A 31 16.61 17.98 -2.97
N ASP A 32 16.61 16.83 -3.65
CA ASP A 32 17.75 16.45 -4.49
C ASP A 32 17.64 17.02 -5.90
N THR A 33 18.31 18.14 -6.11
CA THR A 33 18.50 18.70 -7.46
C THR A 33 19.50 17.90 -8.30
N ASN A 34 20.28 16.98 -7.70
CA ASN A 34 21.30 16.19 -8.41
C ASN A 34 20.80 14.80 -8.87
N MET A 35 19.53 14.47 -8.59
CA MET A 35 18.97 13.19 -9.02
C MET A 35 18.52 13.27 -10.48
N ASN A 36 19.36 12.76 -11.39
CA ASN A 36 19.05 12.57 -12.81
C ASN A 36 18.01 11.45 -13.04
N MET A 37 16.85 11.54 -12.39
CA MET A 37 15.75 10.56 -12.51
C MET A 37 14.80 10.84 -13.67
N GLY A 38 14.98 11.97 -14.38
CA GLY A 38 14.13 12.33 -15.51
C GLY A 38 12.65 12.32 -15.11
N ASN A 39 11.80 11.65 -15.90
CA ASN A 39 10.36 11.57 -15.69
C ASN A 39 9.96 10.65 -14.52
N TYR A 40 10.85 9.75 -14.07
CA TYR A 40 10.56 8.84 -12.96
C TYR A 40 10.20 9.58 -11.66
N LYS A 41 10.74 10.79 -11.45
CA LYS A 41 10.40 11.62 -10.28
C LYS A 41 8.90 11.93 -10.19
N TYR A 42 8.24 12.18 -11.33
CA TYR A 42 6.80 12.48 -11.35
C TYR A 42 5.97 11.26 -11.04
N LEU A 43 6.42 10.09 -11.52
CA LEU A 43 5.79 8.81 -11.23
C LEU A 43 5.82 8.51 -9.72
N VAL A 44 6.98 8.67 -9.08
CA VAL A 44 7.12 8.41 -7.65
C VAL A 44 6.38 9.43 -6.78
N LEU A 45 6.31 10.70 -7.21
CA LEU A 45 5.46 11.71 -6.56
C LEU A 45 3.98 11.33 -6.65
N TYR A 46 3.52 10.89 -7.82
CA TYR A 46 2.16 10.41 -8.03
C TYR A 46 1.83 9.23 -7.09
N PHE A 47 2.69 8.21 -7.05
CA PHE A 47 2.50 7.06 -6.15
C PHE A 47 2.46 7.48 -4.68
N SER A 48 3.32 8.42 -4.26
CA SER A 48 3.33 8.90 -2.88
C SER A 48 2.00 9.58 -2.49
N ILE A 49 1.43 10.39 -3.38
CA ILE A 49 0.12 11.02 -3.17
C ILE A 49 -0.98 9.96 -3.16
N PHE A 50 -0.95 9.03 -4.11
CA PHE A 50 -1.90 7.93 -4.19
C PHE A 50 -1.90 7.07 -2.92
N ASN A 51 -0.73 6.72 -2.39
CA ASN A 51 -0.57 5.97 -1.15
C ASN A 51 -1.22 6.67 0.05
N MET A 52 -1.04 7.99 0.17
CA MET A 52 -1.69 8.78 1.21
C MET A 52 -3.22 8.80 1.03
N SER A 53 -3.70 8.93 -0.21
CA SER A 53 -5.13 8.82 -0.51
C SER A 53 -5.69 7.44 -0.15
N CYS A 54 -5.00 6.36 -0.47
CA CYS A 54 -5.39 5.00 -0.06
C CYS A 54 -5.44 4.84 1.46
N SER A 55 -4.46 5.39 2.17
CA SER A 55 -4.41 5.35 3.65
C SER A 55 -5.55 6.16 4.27
N LEU A 56 -5.94 7.27 3.63
CA LEU A 56 -7.08 8.07 4.04
C LEU A 56 -8.39 7.31 3.83
N CYS A 57 -8.55 6.66 2.68
CA CYS A 57 -9.70 5.81 2.39
C CYS A 57 -9.82 4.66 3.39
N ASP A 58 -8.71 4.00 3.75
CA ASP A 58 -8.69 2.91 4.74
C ASP A 58 -9.04 3.40 6.17
N LEU A 59 -8.72 4.66 6.50
CA LEU A 59 -9.11 5.29 7.76
C LEU A 59 -10.61 5.59 7.84
N PHE A 60 -11.20 6.10 6.76
CA PHE A 60 -12.63 6.43 6.69
C PHE A 60 -13.52 5.22 6.47
N VAL A 61 -13.04 4.27 5.68
CA VAL A 61 -13.72 3.02 5.35
C VAL A 61 -12.77 1.90 5.80
N PRO A 62 -12.77 1.54 7.09
CA PRO A 62 -11.93 0.44 7.56
C PRO A 62 -12.31 -0.82 6.78
N VAL A 63 -11.44 -1.24 5.87
CA VAL A 63 -11.67 -2.43 5.04
C VAL A 63 -11.38 -3.65 5.90
N GLY A 64 -12.40 -4.05 6.66
CA GLY A 64 -12.44 -5.36 7.29
C GLY A 64 -12.83 -6.39 6.24
N ILE A 65 -11.86 -7.22 5.82
CA ILE A 65 -12.18 -8.41 5.04
C ILE A 65 -12.69 -9.43 6.04
N TYR A 66 -14.01 -9.50 6.19
CA TYR A 66 -14.68 -10.46 7.07
C TYR A 66 -15.21 -11.59 6.21
N ASN A 67 -14.66 -12.80 6.32
CA ASN A 67 -15.05 -13.91 5.46
C ASN A 67 -15.44 -15.14 6.29
N TYR A 68 -16.74 -15.23 6.53
CA TYR A 68 -17.46 -16.49 6.51
C TYR A 68 -18.70 -16.20 5.67
N GLN A 69 -18.79 -16.79 4.48
CA GLN A 69 -19.91 -16.68 3.54
C GLN A 69 -20.33 -15.27 3.06
N TYR A 70 -19.73 -14.16 3.50
CA TYR A 70 -20.30 -12.84 3.24
C TYR A 70 -19.25 -11.71 3.11
N ALA A 71 -18.78 -11.44 1.87
CA ALA A 71 -18.02 -10.24 1.47
C ALA A 71 -18.27 -9.88 -0.03
N GLY A 72 -18.91 -8.77 -0.43
CA GLY A 72 -19.38 -8.45 -1.83
C GLY A 72 -20.75 -7.78 -2.28
N TYR A 73 -21.29 -6.63 -1.81
CA TYR A 73 -22.48 -5.92 -2.37
C TYR A 73 -22.13 -5.32 -3.73
N LEU A 74 -22.75 -5.83 -4.78
CA LEU A 74 -22.66 -5.27 -6.14
C LEU A 74 -24.02 -4.88 -6.73
N SER A 75 -25.11 -4.92 -5.94
CA SER A 75 -26.46 -4.77 -6.49
C SER A 75 -27.45 -4.12 -5.51
N GLY A 76 -28.00 -2.98 -5.94
CA GLY A 76 -28.92 -2.04 -5.26
C GLY A 76 -30.21 -2.61 -4.66
N THR A 77 -30.56 -3.86 -4.99
CA THR A 77 -31.90 -4.40 -4.79
C THR A 77 -32.00 -5.28 -3.54
N ASN A 78 -33.06 -5.11 -2.75
CA ASN A 78 -33.41 -5.93 -1.59
C ASN A 78 -32.30 -6.08 -0.53
N VAL A 79 -31.59 -4.98 -0.23
CA VAL A 79 -30.52 -4.86 0.78
C VAL A 79 -30.86 -5.58 2.09
N ASN A 80 -31.99 -5.20 2.69
CA ASN A 80 -32.43 -5.70 3.99
C ASN A 80 -32.68 -7.22 3.98
N GLN A 81 -33.14 -7.76 2.85
CA GLN A 81 -33.35 -9.20 2.73
C GLN A 81 -32.01 -9.95 2.63
N ARG A 82 -31.05 -9.39 1.88
CA ARG A 82 -29.72 -9.96 1.68
C ARG A 82 -28.91 -9.98 2.97
N LEU A 83 -28.95 -8.89 3.74
CA LEU A 83 -28.30 -8.78 5.05
C LEU A 83 -28.90 -9.75 6.09
N ARG A 84 -30.19 -10.10 6.00
CA ARG A 84 -30.80 -11.09 6.90
C ARG A 84 -30.24 -12.49 6.73
N TYR A 85 -29.87 -12.91 5.51
CA TYR A 85 -29.23 -14.22 5.31
C TYR A 85 -27.93 -14.34 6.07
N VAL A 86 -27.24 -13.22 6.27
CA VAL A 86 -25.92 -13.18 6.89
C VAL A 86 -25.97 -12.88 8.38
N GLN A 87 -27.09 -12.32 8.85
CA GLN A 87 -27.22 -11.75 10.19
C GLN A 87 -26.86 -12.73 11.31
N ASP A 88 -27.46 -13.91 11.32
CA ASP A 88 -27.20 -14.90 12.38
C ASP A 88 -25.74 -15.36 12.40
N SER A 89 -25.19 -15.66 11.22
CA SER A 89 -23.79 -16.06 11.09
C SER A 89 -22.85 -14.92 11.49
N PHE A 90 -23.10 -13.71 10.99
CA PHE A 90 -22.26 -12.54 11.23
C PHE A 90 -22.29 -12.13 12.72
N MET A 91 -23.45 -12.18 13.36
CA MET A 91 -23.59 -11.97 14.81
C MET A 91 -22.86 -13.03 15.62
N ARG A 92 -22.96 -14.32 15.25
CA ARG A 92 -22.25 -15.41 15.95
C ARG A 92 -20.73 -15.29 15.86
N TYR A 93 -20.21 -14.90 14.68
CA TYR A 93 -18.77 -14.84 14.44
C TYR A 93 -18.12 -13.52 14.88
N TYR A 94 -18.78 -12.38 14.63
CA TYR A 94 -18.21 -11.04 14.83
C TYR A 94 -18.88 -10.25 15.97
N GLY A 95 -20.07 -10.65 16.43
CA GLY A 95 -20.79 -9.95 17.49
C GLY A 95 -21.27 -8.55 17.09
N GLN A 96 -21.42 -8.29 15.79
CA GLN A 96 -21.87 -7.02 15.23
C GLN A 96 -23.05 -7.25 14.30
N ASP A 97 -23.97 -6.29 14.24
CA ASP A 97 -25.10 -6.40 13.31
C ASP A 97 -24.64 -5.96 11.91
N PRO A 98 -24.75 -6.81 10.86
CA PRO A 98 -24.41 -6.42 9.50
C PRO A 98 -25.24 -5.23 8.98
N MET A 99 -26.41 -4.94 9.57
CA MET A 99 -27.26 -3.80 9.19
C MET A 99 -26.65 -2.44 9.56
N GLU A 100 -25.75 -2.41 10.55
CA GLU A 100 -25.08 -1.19 11.01
C GLU A 100 -23.76 -0.93 10.26
N LEU A 101 -23.40 -1.83 9.34
CA LEU A 101 -22.11 -1.83 8.67
C LEU A 101 -22.28 -1.63 7.16
N ASN A 102 -21.38 -0.85 6.56
CA ASN A 102 -21.22 -0.84 5.11
C ASN A 102 -20.47 -2.11 4.68
N ILE A 103 -21.19 -3.23 4.63
CA ILE A 103 -20.64 -4.50 4.18
C ILE A 103 -21.00 -4.80 2.75
N VAL A 104 -20.01 -5.36 2.10
CA VAL A 104 -20.13 -5.98 0.81
C VAL A 104 -20.57 -7.43 1.21
N ILE A 105 -21.52 -8.14 0.56
CA ILE A 105 -21.76 -9.61 0.71
C ILE A 105 -21.68 -10.43 -0.60
N ALA A 106 -20.81 -11.45 -0.70
CA ALA A 106 -20.80 -12.46 -1.77
C ALA A 106 -21.14 -13.84 -1.21
N GLN A 107 -22.22 -14.43 -1.72
CA GLN A 107 -22.68 -15.74 -1.28
C GLN A 107 -22.84 -16.69 -2.48
N TYR A 108 -22.12 -17.82 -2.41
CA TYR A 108 -22.06 -18.80 -3.51
C TYR A 108 -23.15 -19.89 -3.41
N TRP A 109 -23.63 -20.16 -2.20
CA TRP A 109 -24.56 -21.25 -1.87
C TRP A 109 -25.57 -20.80 -0.80
N ASP A 110 -26.71 -21.48 -0.69
CA ASP A 110 -27.72 -21.27 0.38
C ASP A 110 -28.28 -19.83 0.47
N ALA A 111 -28.53 -19.20 -0.68
CA ALA A 111 -29.07 -17.86 -0.80
C ALA A 111 -30.21 -17.77 -1.82
N SER A 112 -30.87 -16.61 -1.92
CA SER A 112 -31.82 -16.40 -3.01
C SER A 112 -31.14 -16.55 -4.38
N PRO A 113 -31.83 -17.13 -5.39
CA PRO A 113 -31.25 -17.32 -6.73
C PRO A 113 -30.71 -16.03 -7.35
N ASP A 114 -31.40 -14.91 -7.10
CA ASP A 114 -30.97 -13.59 -7.55
C ASP A 114 -29.66 -13.14 -6.90
N LEU A 115 -29.47 -13.42 -5.61
CA LEU A 115 -28.23 -13.07 -4.88
C LEU A 115 -27.05 -13.91 -5.38
N ILE A 116 -27.27 -15.21 -5.62
CA ILE A 116 -26.25 -16.09 -6.18
C ILE A 116 -25.85 -15.61 -7.59
N ARG A 117 -26.84 -15.28 -8.44
CA ARG A 117 -26.58 -14.76 -9.79
C ARG A 117 -25.79 -13.46 -9.77
N ASP A 118 -26.20 -12.49 -8.95
CA ASP A 118 -25.49 -11.21 -8.80
C ASP A 118 -24.06 -11.40 -8.27
N THR A 119 -23.87 -12.33 -7.33
CA THR A 119 -22.55 -12.70 -6.80
C THR A 119 -21.64 -13.22 -7.91
N TRP A 120 -22.11 -14.18 -8.71
CA TRP A 120 -21.35 -14.75 -9.83
C TRP A 120 -21.01 -13.73 -10.92
N ILE A 121 -21.95 -12.86 -11.28
CA ILE A 121 -21.71 -11.77 -12.24
C ILE A 121 -20.65 -10.82 -11.68
N GLY A 122 -20.79 -10.43 -10.42
CA GLY A 122 -19.91 -9.50 -9.75
C GLY A 122 -18.47 -9.99 -9.64
N ILE A 123 -18.28 -11.21 -9.12
CA ILE A 123 -16.96 -11.85 -9.06
C ILE A 123 -16.43 -12.09 -10.47
N GLY A 124 -17.24 -12.56 -11.41
CA GLY A 124 -16.82 -12.76 -12.79
C GLY A 124 -16.24 -11.48 -13.43
N LEU A 125 -16.96 -10.36 -13.29
CA LEU A 125 -16.49 -9.05 -13.77
C LEU A 125 -15.20 -8.61 -13.06
N LEU A 126 -15.16 -8.70 -11.73
CA LEU A 126 -13.97 -8.36 -10.94
C LEU A 126 -12.75 -9.20 -11.37
N SER A 127 -12.98 -10.47 -11.66
CA SER A 127 -11.97 -11.41 -12.14
C SER A 127 -11.43 -10.97 -13.49
N ILE A 128 -12.30 -10.69 -14.46
CA ILE A 128 -11.91 -10.26 -15.81
C ILE A 128 -11.07 -8.98 -15.73
N VAL A 129 -11.51 -7.99 -14.95
CA VAL A 129 -10.78 -6.72 -14.76
C VAL A 129 -9.41 -6.96 -14.13
N SER A 130 -9.34 -7.83 -13.12
CA SER A 130 -8.09 -8.19 -12.43
C SER A 130 -7.12 -8.91 -13.36
N PHE A 131 -7.59 -9.91 -14.11
CA PHE A 131 -6.78 -10.64 -15.09
C PHE A 131 -6.28 -9.73 -16.22
N ALA A 132 -7.14 -8.85 -16.76
CA ALA A 132 -6.76 -7.88 -17.77
C ALA A 132 -5.67 -6.93 -17.25
N SER A 133 -5.81 -6.44 -16.02
CA SER A 133 -4.85 -5.56 -15.37
C SER A 133 -3.49 -6.25 -15.16
N LEU A 134 -3.47 -7.48 -14.66
CA LEU A 134 -2.23 -8.27 -14.51
C LEU A 134 -1.56 -8.56 -15.85
N LEU A 135 -2.35 -8.87 -16.89
CA LEU A 135 -1.83 -9.08 -18.24
C LEU A 135 -1.17 -7.80 -18.79
N ILE A 136 -1.85 -6.66 -18.69
CA ILE A 136 -1.34 -5.36 -19.12
C ILE A 136 -0.04 -5.02 -18.39
N ILE A 137 0.01 -5.24 -17.08
CA ILE A 137 1.21 -5.04 -16.26
C ILE A 137 2.39 -5.88 -16.78
N VAL A 138 2.18 -7.17 -17.04
CA VAL A 138 3.22 -8.07 -17.55
C VAL A 138 3.67 -7.65 -18.95
N LEU A 139 2.73 -7.30 -19.83
CA LEU A 139 3.03 -6.84 -21.18
C LEU A 139 3.85 -5.54 -21.17
N PHE A 140 3.44 -4.53 -20.39
CA PHE A 140 4.22 -3.30 -20.25
C PHE A 140 5.58 -3.55 -19.60
N GLY A 141 5.65 -4.43 -18.59
CA GLY A 141 6.92 -4.84 -17.99
C GLY A 141 7.88 -5.43 -19.02
N PHE A 142 7.38 -6.33 -19.87
CA PHE A 142 8.16 -6.91 -20.96
C PHE A 142 8.59 -5.86 -22.00
N LEU A 143 7.67 -4.99 -22.43
CA LEU A 143 7.95 -3.93 -23.39
C LEU A 143 9.00 -2.96 -22.87
N ILE A 144 8.92 -2.54 -21.60
CA ILE A 144 9.89 -1.65 -20.97
C ILE A 144 11.28 -2.30 -20.94
N VAL A 145 11.38 -3.56 -20.51
CA VAL A 145 12.68 -4.27 -20.47
C VAL A 145 13.24 -4.46 -21.87
N SER A 146 12.38 -4.77 -22.85
CA SER A 146 12.79 -4.92 -24.24
C SER A 146 13.31 -3.61 -24.83
N GLU A 147 12.61 -2.50 -24.62
CA GLU A 147 13.03 -1.19 -25.10
C GLU A 147 14.32 -0.72 -24.41
N LEU A 148 14.44 -0.95 -23.10
CA LEU A 148 15.66 -0.62 -22.36
C LEU A 148 16.88 -1.37 -22.91
N ARG A 149 16.71 -2.64 -23.28
CA ARG A 149 17.76 -3.46 -23.89
C ARG A 149 18.20 -2.91 -25.25
N ASN A 150 17.27 -2.37 -26.03
CA ASN A 150 17.58 -1.74 -27.32
C ASN A 150 18.33 -0.41 -27.13
N GLN A 151 17.89 0.42 -26.17
CA GLN A 151 18.54 1.71 -25.87
C GLN A 151 19.90 1.55 -25.18
N ILE A 152 20.14 0.42 -24.50
CA ILE A 152 21.37 0.13 -23.74
C ILE A 152 22.66 0.27 -24.56
N LEU A 153 22.58 0.03 -25.88
CA LEU A 153 23.71 0.10 -26.80
C LEU A 153 24.22 1.52 -27.03
N PHE A 154 23.35 2.53 -26.87
CA PHE A 154 23.66 3.94 -27.16
C PHE A 154 23.95 4.76 -25.90
N LEU A 155 23.82 4.16 -24.71
CA LEU A 155 23.96 4.85 -23.43
C LEU A 155 25.38 4.76 -22.86
N SER A 156 25.85 5.86 -22.27
CA SER A 156 27.08 5.85 -21.47
C SER A 156 26.99 4.85 -20.30
N ALA A 157 28.13 4.35 -19.82
CA ALA A 157 28.17 3.40 -18.70
C ALA A 157 27.43 3.91 -17.45
N ASN A 158 27.53 5.21 -17.16
CA ASN A 158 26.87 5.85 -16.03
C ASN A 158 25.35 5.93 -16.23
N THR A 159 24.90 6.38 -17.41
CA THR A 159 23.47 6.50 -17.73
C THR A 159 22.80 5.13 -17.77
N ARG A 160 23.48 4.12 -18.36
CA ARG A 160 23.00 2.73 -18.39
C ARG A 160 22.74 2.18 -16.99
N ARG A 161 23.69 2.41 -16.07
CA ARG A 161 23.55 1.98 -14.67
C ARG A 161 22.36 2.65 -14.00
N GLN A 162 22.16 3.95 -14.21
CA GLN A 162 21.03 4.69 -13.67
C GLN A 162 19.70 4.16 -14.21
N GLN A 163 19.56 4.06 -15.54
CA GLN A 163 18.34 3.57 -16.20
C GLN A 163 17.96 2.16 -15.72
N THR A 164 18.93 1.25 -15.65
CA THR A 164 18.70 -0.12 -15.15
C THR A 164 18.17 -0.13 -13.71
N GLN A 165 18.72 0.71 -12.84
CA GLN A 165 18.27 0.81 -11.44
C GLN A 165 16.85 1.37 -11.33
N LEU A 166 16.49 2.37 -12.16
CA LEU A 166 15.13 2.91 -12.21
C LEU A 166 14.13 1.86 -12.71
N THR A 167 14.50 1.10 -13.74
CA THR A 167 13.66 0.01 -14.25
C THR A 167 13.47 -1.10 -13.23
N ILE A 168 14.54 -1.53 -12.54
CA ILE A 168 14.43 -2.53 -11.47
C ILE A 168 13.50 -2.03 -10.36
N ALA A 169 13.62 -0.76 -9.97
CA ALA A 169 12.74 -0.17 -8.97
C ALA A 169 11.28 -0.17 -9.43
N LEU A 170 11.02 0.19 -10.69
CA LEU A 170 9.67 0.15 -11.26
C LEU A 170 9.08 -1.27 -11.27
N VAL A 171 9.89 -2.27 -11.63
CA VAL A 171 9.47 -3.68 -11.60
C VAL A 171 9.13 -4.11 -10.17
N ILE A 172 9.96 -3.77 -9.19
CA ILE A 172 9.71 -4.09 -7.77
C ILE A 172 8.45 -3.37 -7.25
N GLN A 173 8.29 -2.08 -7.56
CA GLN A 173 7.08 -1.29 -7.25
C GLN A 173 5.83 -1.90 -7.88
N THR A 174 5.96 -2.53 -9.05
CA THR A 174 4.83 -3.16 -9.75
C THR A 174 4.46 -4.52 -9.13
N ILE A 175 5.46 -5.31 -8.73
CA ILE A 175 5.25 -6.58 -8.04
C ILE A 175 4.64 -6.39 -6.65
N THR A 176 5.02 -5.30 -5.97
CA THR A 176 4.58 -4.99 -4.60
C THR A 176 3.05 -5.01 -4.43
N PRO A 177 2.23 -4.24 -5.18
CA PRO A 177 0.77 -4.29 -5.09
C PRO A 177 0.19 -5.61 -5.64
N THR A 178 0.86 -6.29 -6.58
CA THR A 178 0.41 -7.63 -7.04
C THR A 178 0.43 -8.63 -5.88
N VAL A 179 1.53 -8.67 -5.12
CA VAL A 179 1.65 -9.57 -3.98
C VAL A 179 0.85 -9.08 -2.78
N ALA A 180 0.88 -7.77 -2.50
CA ALA A 180 0.22 -7.20 -1.32
C ALA A 180 -1.29 -7.12 -1.46
N CYS A 181 -1.82 -6.93 -2.68
CA CYS A 181 -3.23 -6.67 -2.90
C CYS A 181 -3.95 -7.75 -3.69
N PHE A 182 -3.40 -8.18 -4.83
CA PHE A 182 -4.09 -9.13 -5.70
C PHE A 182 -4.12 -10.54 -5.11
N LEU A 183 -3.00 -11.05 -4.59
CA LEU A 183 -2.94 -12.40 -4.00
C LEU A 183 -3.93 -12.56 -2.84
N PRO A 184 -3.95 -11.68 -1.82
CA PRO A 184 -4.82 -11.84 -0.67
C PRO A 184 -6.29 -11.69 -1.04
N CYS A 185 -6.61 -10.79 -1.97
CA CYS A 185 -7.94 -10.68 -2.53
C CYS A 185 -8.34 -11.97 -3.25
N PHE A 186 -7.53 -12.46 -4.20
CA PHE A 186 -7.81 -13.68 -4.97
C PHE A 186 -8.22 -14.84 -4.05
N PHE A 187 -7.40 -15.17 -3.05
CA PHE A 187 -7.75 -16.25 -2.13
C PHE A 187 -9.00 -15.94 -1.31
N SER A 188 -9.19 -14.71 -0.86
CA SER A 188 -10.38 -14.32 -0.10
C SER A 188 -11.68 -14.47 -0.90
N TRP A 189 -11.67 -14.15 -2.20
CA TRP A 189 -12.86 -14.29 -3.05
C TRP A 189 -13.09 -15.73 -3.49
N TYR A 190 -12.07 -16.46 -3.94
CA TYR A 190 -12.28 -17.79 -4.54
C TYR A 190 -12.28 -18.96 -3.57
N GLN A 191 -11.67 -18.85 -2.40
CA GLN A 191 -11.63 -19.95 -1.44
C GLN A 191 -13.05 -20.44 -1.02
N PRO A 192 -14.03 -19.56 -0.71
CA PRO A 192 -15.39 -19.99 -0.35
C PRO A 192 -16.12 -20.76 -1.46
N MET A 193 -15.79 -20.52 -2.74
CA MET A 193 -16.37 -21.23 -3.88
C MET A 193 -16.11 -22.75 -3.80
N PHE A 194 -14.93 -23.14 -3.32
CA PHE A 194 -14.53 -24.55 -3.19
C PHE A 194 -14.95 -25.18 -1.86
N GLY A 195 -15.69 -24.45 -1.01
CA GLY A 195 -16.07 -24.92 0.33
C GLY A 195 -14.90 -25.09 1.29
N ILE A 196 -13.71 -24.55 0.96
CA ILE A 196 -12.51 -24.67 1.79
C ILE A 196 -12.63 -23.68 2.96
N ASN A 197 -12.44 -24.19 4.17
CA ASN A 197 -12.50 -23.39 5.39
C ASN A 197 -11.09 -23.23 6.00
N VAL A 198 -10.38 -22.16 5.64
CA VAL A 198 -9.06 -21.83 6.23
C VAL A 198 -9.16 -20.94 7.49
N GLY A 199 -10.37 -20.73 8.00
CA GLY A 199 -10.63 -19.82 9.11
C GLY A 199 -10.35 -18.34 8.79
N GLN A 200 -10.41 -17.50 9.83
CA GLN A 200 -10.29 -16.04 9.73
C GLN A 200 -8.86 -15.54 9.49
N TRP A 201 -7.86 -16.42 9.63
CA TRP A 201 -6.43 -16.07 9.57
C TRP A 201 -6.07 -15.39 8.24
N LEU A 202 -6.56 -15.95 7.13
CA LEU A 202 -6.23 -15.47 5.80
C LEU A 202 -6.74 -14.05 5.62
N GLN A 203 -7.88 -13.73 6.22
CA GLN A 203 -8.64 -12.52 5.99
C GLN A 203 -8.11 -11.38 6.84
N ASN A 204 -7.82 -11.68 8.11
CA ASN A 204 -7.10 -10.78 8.99
C ASN A 204 -5.72 -10.45 8.38
N THR A 205 -5.03 -11.47 7.85
CA THR A 205 -3.74 -11.27 7.16
C THR A 205 -3.90 -10.44 5.90
N SER A 206 -4.91 -10.71 5.06
CA SER A 206 -5.21 -9.92 3.85
C SER A 206 -5.44 -8.44 4.17
N SER A 207 -6.28 -8.14 5.17
CA SER A 207 -6.57 -6.75 5.56
C SER A 207 -5.31 -6.05 6.10
N ILE A 208 -4.51 -6.73 6.92
CA ILE A 208 -3.24 -6.19 7.42
C ILE A 208 -2.27 -5.92 6.26
N VAL A 209 -2.05 -6.89 5.37
CA VAL A 209 -1.11 -6.74 4.23
C VAL A 209 -1.55 -5.63 3.28
N MET A 210 -2.85 -5.49 3.01
CA MET A 210 -3.42 -4.38 2.24
C MET A 210 -3.13 -3.03 2.90
N SER A 211 -3.34 -2.91 4.21
CA SER A 211 -3.09 -1.67 4.96
C SER A 211 -1.60 -1.29 5.02
N MET A 212 -0.70 -2.27 4.87
CA MET A 212 0.75 -2.05 4.81
C MET A 212 1.23 -1.50 3.47
N PHE A 213 0.49 -1.72 2.37
CA PHE A 213 0.93 -1.37 1.02
C PHE A 213 1.40 0.10 0.89
N PRO A 214 0.65 1.11 1.37
CA PRO A 214 1.07 2.52 1.30
C PRO A 214 2.39 2.85 2.00
N VAL A 215 2.83 2.00 2.93
CA VAL A 215 4.10 2.11 3.65
C VAL A 215 5.21 1.35 2.92
N ILE A 216 4.92 0.14 2.43
CA ILE A 216 5.90 -0.71 1.75
C ILE A 216 6.34 -0.08 0.42
N ASP A 217 5.43 0.55 -0.32
CA ASP A 217 5.73 1.13 -1.63
C ASP A 217 6.88 2.17 -1.61
N PRO A 218 6.83 3.27 -0.82
CA PRO A 218 7.93 4.22 -0.74
C PRO A 218 9.20 3.59 -0.15
N LEU A 219 9.06 2.66 0.80
CA LEU A 219 10.21 1.94 1.38
C LEU A 219 10.92 1.06 0.35
N SER A 220 10.18 0.33 -0.48
CA SER A 220 10.74 -0.52 -1.54
C SER A 220 11.61 0.31 -2.49
N THR A 221 11.12 1.50 -2.86
CA THR A 221 11.82 2.47 -3.70
C THR A 221 13.09 2.97 -3.02
N ILE A 222 12.99 3.35 -1.75
CA ILE A 222 14.12 3.81 -0.94
C ILE A 222 15.20 2.72 -0.84
N PHE A 223 14.82 1.46 -0.62
CA PHE A 223 15.78 0.36 -0.47
C PHE A 223 16.48 -0.01 -1.78
N VAL A 224 15.75 0.00 -2.90
CA VAL A 224 16.29 -0.36 -4.21
C VAL A 224 17.23 0.72 -4.74
N LEU A 225 16.83 1.99 -4.69
CA LEU A 225 17.63 3.07 -5.26
C LEU A 225 18.74 3.54 -4.30
N PRO A 226 20.02 3.45 -4.70
CA PRO A 226 21.14 3.89 -3.85
C PRO A 226 21.14 5.40 -3.56
N THR A 227 20.59 6.21 -4.46
CA THR A 227 20.43 7.66 -4.28
C THR A 227 19.56 7.96 -3.05
N PHE A 228 18.37 7.36 -2.98
CA PHE A 228 17.48 7.52 -1.82
C PHE A 228 18.10 7.00 -0.54
N ARG A 229 18.78 5.83 -0.55
CA ARG A 229 19.49 5.33 0.65
C ARG A 229 20.53 6.31 1.19
N ARG A 230 21.29 6.95 0.29
CA ARG A 230 22.30 7.95 0.68
C ARG A 230 21.63 9.19 1.30
N GLN A 231 20.50 9.62 0.74
CA GLN A 231 19.74 10.73 1.30
C GLN A 231 19.17 10.43 2.68
N VAL A 232 18.59 9.24 2.89
CA VAL A 232 18.10 8.80 4.20
C VAL A 232 19.22 8.89 5.22
N LYS A 233 20.39 8.32 4.91
CA LYS A 233 21.59 8.43 5.77
C LYS A 233 21.94 9.89 6.04
N ASN A 234 21.98 10.75 5.04
CA ASN A 234 22.30 12.17 5.23
C ASN A 234 21.30 12.88 6.13
N VAL A 235 20.00 12.61 6.00
CA VAL A 235 18.96 13.21 6.85
C VAL A 235 19.06 12.72 8.29
N LEU A 236 19.20 11.41 8.50
CA LEU A 236 19.38 10.82 9.84
C LEU A 236 20.67 11.29 10.52
N PHE A 237 21.82 11.22 9.83
CA PHE A 237 23.12 11.57 10.41
C PHE A 237 23.37 13.08 10.53
N ARG A 238 22.79 13.95 9.68
CA ARG A 238 22.86 15.41 9.90
C ARG A 238 22.06 15.84 11.13
N THR A 239 20.93 15.19 11.39
CA THR A 239 20.13 15.43 12.60
C THR A 239 20.90 15.01 13.86
N ALA A 240 21.66 13.91 13.78
CA ALA A 240 22.56 13.48 14.87
C ALA A 240 23.73 14.47 15.10
N LYS A 241 24.36 14.96 14.03
CA LYS A 241 25.50 15.90 14.13
C LYS A 241 25.10 17.30 14.64
N SER A 242 23.88 17.74 14.36
CA SER A 242 23.33 19.00 14.87
C SER A 242 23.06 18.97 16.39
N LYS A 243 22.63 17.81 16.92
CA LYS A 243 22.42 17.60 18.37
C LYS A 243 23.72 17.58 19.18
N THR A 244 24.85 17.18 18.60
CA THR A 244 26.15 17.15 19.32
C THR A 244 26.78 18.55 19.45
N ASN A 245 26.57 19.44 18.49
CA ASN A 245 27.16 20.79 18.51
C ASN A 245 26.40 21.78 19.40
N SER A 246 25.18 21.46 19.84
CA SER A 246 24.37 22.31 20.73
C SER A 246 24.62 22.06 22.22
N ALA A 247 25.40 21.03 22.58
CA ALA A 247 25.78 20.71 23.96
C ALA A 247 27.13 21.31 24.40
N THR A 248 27.83 22.06 23.55
CA THR A 248 29.20 22.55 23.83
C THR A 248 29.36 24.06 23.56
N THR A 249 28.55 24.88 24.22
CA THR A 249 28.81 26.33 24.31
C THR A 249 28.96 26.73 25.77
N PRO A 250 30.18 26.88 26.33
CA PRO A 250 30.37 27.62 27.56
C PRO A 250 30.17 29.11 27.26
N SER A 251 29.30 29.77 28.03
CA SER A 251 29.08 31.20 28.01
C SER A 251 30.39 31.97 28.23
N ARG A 252 30.92 32.62 27.20
CA ARG A 252 32.06 33.53 27.33
C ARG A 252 31.56 34.87 27.87
N ALA A 253 31.75 35.07 29.16
CA ALA A 253 31.50 36.33 29.83
C ALA A 253 32.34 37.46 29.21
N THR A 254 31.67 38.56 28.91
CA THR A 254 32.20 39.82 28.41
C THR A 254 33.17 40.41 29.44
N ARG A 255 34.43 40.64 29.04
CA ARG A 255 35.33 41.59 29.73
C ARG A 255 35.66 42.71 28.76
N THR A 256 34.92 43.81 28.92
CA THR A 256 35.36 45.14 28.53
C THR A 256 36.63 45.48 29.28
N ASN A 257 37.65 45.96 28.58
CA ASN A 257 38.58 46.94 29.11
C ASN A 257 39.08 47.81 27.96
N ALA A 258 38.80 49.10 28.10
CA ALA A 258 39.41 50.19 27.36
C ALA A 258 40.92 50.26 27.66
N THR A 259 41.72 50.70 26.69
CA THR A 259 42.44 52.00 26.69
C THR A 259 43.43 52.09 25.53
N CYS A 260 43.51 53.29 24.93
CA CYS A 260 44.60 53.88 24.13
C CYS A 260 46.01 53.43 24.56
N PHE A 261 47.05 53.40 23.74
CA PHE A 261 47.43 54.16 22.53
C PHE A 261 48.11 53.23 21.52
#